data_AF-A0A2G5HJ45-F1
#
_entry.id   AF-A0A2G5HJ45-F1
#
_cell.length_a   1.000
_cell.length_b   1.000
_cell.length_c   1.000
_cell.angle_alpha   90.00
_cell.angle_beta   90.00
_cell.angle_gamma   90.00
#
_symmetry.space_group_name_H-M   'P 1'
#
loop_
_entity.id
_entity.type
_entity.pdbx_description
1 polymer ?
#
loop_
_entity_poly.entity_id
_entity_poly.type
_entity_poly.pdbx_seq_one_letter_code
_entity_poly.pdbx_strand_id
1 'polypeptide(L)'
;MQALNRPHTAVLSQGPESMTPPEGSNQARALPEEGFFRLVSLDTDSADDIELYNRMKIEAAAGLQRLSRSVGNEDPSEEAFRAEILLIYQDASSQTKSVYDRGALRVDGAMTDNWVIRWLLWQAMHQPNGR
;
A
#
# COMPACT_ATOMS: atom_id res chain seq x y z
N MET A 1 8.52 51.91 -13.24
CA MET A 1 8.28 51.24 -11.94
C MET A 1 6.80 50.92 -11.90
N GLN A 2 6.30 49.70 -11.75
CA GLN A 2 6.80 48.48 -11.10
C GLN A 2 6.44 47.26 -11.98
N ALA A 3 7.33 46.26 -11.99
CA ALA A 3 7.01 44.91 -12.47
C ALA A 3 6.50 44.11 -11.27
N LEU A 4 5.37 43.41 -11.40
CA LEU A 4 4.92 42.44 -10.40
C LEU A 4 4.80 41.05 -11.03
N ASN A 5 5.88 40.30 -10.78
CA ASN A 5 6.06 38.86 -10.67
C ASN A 5 4.98 37.89 -11.18
N ARG A 6 5.44 37.05 -12.12
CA ARG A 6 4.98 35.69 -12.41
C ARG A 6 5.23 34.74 -11.21
N PRO A 7 4.48 33.64 -11.10
CA PRO A 7 4.58 32.69 -9.98
C PRO A 7 5.88 31.88 -10.03
N HIS A 8 6.55 31.75 -8.87
CA HIS A 8 7.61 30.79 -8.60
C HIS A 8 7.37 30.16 -7.23
N THR A 9 7.22 28.83 -7.20
CA THR A 9 7.75 27.87 -6.19
C THR A 9 7.19 26.49 -6.58
N ALA A 10 7.93 25.65 -7.31
CA ALA A 10 8.95 24.73 -6.79
C ALA A 10 8.39 23.67 -5.81
N VAL A 11 8.04 22.50 -6.34
CA VAL A 11 8.15 21.20 -5.66
C VAL A 11 8.88 20.30 -6.66
N LEU A 12 10.21 20.41 -6.67
CA LEU A 12 11.13 19.44 -6.06
C LEU A 12 11.06 18.07 -6.75
N SER A 13 11.93 17.94 -7.74
CA SER A 13 12.57 16.68 -8.13
C SER A 13 13.03 15.94 -6.87
N GLN A 14 12.42 14.80 -6.56
CA GLN A 14 13.00 13.87 -5.57
C GLN A 14 13.94 12.91 -6.30
N GLY A 15 15.24 13.12 -6.10
CA GLY A 15 16.27 12.13 -6.40
C GLY A 15 16.19 10.92 -5.44
N PRO A 16 16.90 9.82 -5.75
CA PRO A 16 16.64 8.48 -5.21
C PRO A 16 17.32 8.21 -3.86
N GLU A 17 17.24 9.14 -2.91
CA GLU A 17 17.89 8.99 -1.61
C GLU A 17 16.86 9.12 -0.48
N SER A 18 16.67 8.01 0.25
CA SER A 18 15.80 7.88 1.43
C SER A 18 14.29 7.93 1.16
N MET A 19 13.75 6.91 0.50
CA MET A 19 12.31 6.69 0.52
C MET A 19 11.94 6.16 1.90
N THR A 20 11.36 7.00 2.75
CA THR A 20 10.79 6.58 4.03
C THR A 20 9.45 5.88 3.78
N PRO A 21 9.04 4.93 4.63
CA PRO A 21 7.69 4.41 4.60
C PRO A 21 6.67 5.55 4.59
N PRO A 22 5.58 5.45 3.80
CA PRO A 22 4.57 6.49 3.75
C PRO A 22 3.96 6.70 5.14
N GLU A 23 4.06 7.92 5.67
CA GLU A 23 3.55 8.25 7.01
C GLU A 23 2.02 8.32 7.06
N GLY A 24 1.35 8.33 5.88
CA GLY A 24 -0.11 8.43 5.79
C GLY A 24 -0.73 7.65 4.62
N SER A 25 -2.02 7.32 4.77
CA SER A 25 -2.80 6.45 3.86
C SER A 25 -2.71 6.85 2.38
N ASN A 26 -2.70 8.14 2.08
CA ASN A 26 -2.65 8.65 0.70
C ASN A 26 -1.25 8.54 0.07
N GLN A 27 -0.19 8.67 0.85
CA GLN A 27 1.18 8.53 0.35
C GLN A 27 1.48 7.08 -0.03
N ALA A 28 0.94 6.12 0.72
CA ALA A 28 1.05 4.71 0.38
C ALA A 28 0.44 4.46 -1.00
N ARG A 29 -0.81 4.87 -1.24
CA ARG A 29 -1.53 4.63 -2.50
C ARG A 29 -0.81 5.12 -3.76
N ALA A 30 -0.02 6.18 -3.66
CA ALA A 30 0.68 6.81 -4.79
C ALA A 30 2.07 6.21 -5.09
N LEU A 31 2.54 5.25 -4.27
CA LEU A 31 3.88 4.69 -4.42
C LEU A 31 3.98 3.80 -5.68
N PRO A 32 4.99 3.98 -6.55
CA PRO A 32 5.23 3.09 -7.68
C PRO A 32 5.67 1.69 -7.23
N GLU A 33 5.43 0.67 -8.05
CA GLU A 33 5.72 -0.73 -7.72
C GLU A 33 7.21 -0.97 -7.39
N GLU A 34 8.15 -0.42 -8.17
CA GLU A 34 9.58 -0.50 -7.84
C GLU A 34 9.89 0.08 -6.45
N GLY A 35 9.20 1.17 -6.09
CA GLY A 35 9.36 1.77 -4.78
C GLY A 35 8.78 0.90 -3.67
N PHE A 36 7.66 0.23 -3.92
CA PHE A 36 7.10 -0.76 -3.02
C PHE A 36 8.10 -1.88 -2.75
N PHE A 37 8.62 -2.53 -3.80
CA PHE A 37 9.60 -3.61 -3.70
C PHE A 37 10.82 -3.20 -2.87
N ARG A 38 11.38 -2.02 -3.14
CA ARG A 38 12.50 -1.47 -2.38
C ARG A 38 12.18 -1.30 -0.89
N LEU A 39 11.02 -0.71 -0.55
CA LEU A 39 10.62 -0.45 0.84
C LEU A 39 10.34 -1.73 1.63
N VAL A 40 9.82 -2.77 0.98
CA VAL A 40 9.58 -4.07 1.62
C VAL A 40 10.75 -5.04 1.46
N SER A 41 11.85 -4.61 0.84
CA SER A 41 13.05 -5.39 0.50
C SER A 41 12.74 -6.70 -0.24
N LEU A 42 11.85 -6.63 -1.22
CA LEU A 42 11.67 -7.67 -2.23
C LEU A 42 12.51 -7.32 -3.45
N ASP A 43 13.11 -8.31 -4.07
CA ASP A 43 13.87 -8.18 -5.31
C ASP A 43 13.01 -8.61 -6.51
N THR A 44 12.94 -7.76 -7.54
CA THR A 44 12.19 -8.06 -8.77
C THR A 44 12.85 -9.14 -9.64
N ASP A 45 14.14 -9.38 -9.46
CA ASP A 45 14.89 -10.42 -10.19
C ASP A 45 14.92 -11.76 -9.43
N SER A 46 14.43 -11.79 -8.19
CA SER A 46 14.37 -13.00 -7.36
C SER A 46 13.04 -13.75 -7.56
N ALA A 47 13.13 -14.98 -8.07
CA ALA A 47 11.95 -15.82 -8.29
C ALA A 47 11.14 -16.08 -6.99
N ASP A 48 11.84 -16.24 -5.86
CA ASP A 48 11.22 -16.46 -4.55
C ASP A 48 10.46 -15.22 -4.06
N ASP A 49 11.02 -14.02 -4.25
CA ASP A 49 10.39 -12.76 -3.86
C ASP A 49 9.20 -12.44 -4.78
N ILE A 50 9.29 -12.78 -6.06
CA ILE A 50 8.17 -12.68 -7.00
C ILE A 50 7.04 -13.64 -6.60
N GLU A 51 7.36 -14.87 -6.19
CA GLU A 51 6.35 -15.80 -5.69
C GLU A 51 5.70 -15.25 -4.41
N LEU A 52 6.49 -14.72 -3.48
CA LEU A 52 6.00 -14.09 -2.26
C LEU A 52 5.09 -12.90 -2.57
N TYR A 53 5.47 -12.02 -3.48
CA TYR A 53 4.66 -10.90 -3.95
C TYR A 53 3.35 -11.37 -4.60
N ASN A 54 3.38 -12.43 -5.40
CA ASN A 54 2.17 -13.01 -5.98
C ASN A 54 1.21 -13.54 -4.91
N ARG A 55 1.73 -14.18 -3.84
CA ARG A 55 0.90 -14.59 -2.69
C ARG A 55 0.28 -13.38 -1.98
N MET A 56 1.04 -12.31 -1.80
CA MET A 56 0.53 -11.05 -1.22
C MET A 56 -0.62 -10.47 -2.05
N LYS A 57 -0.51 -10.49 -3.38
CA LYS A 57 -1.60 -10.06 -4.28
C LYS A 57 -2.84 -10.94 -4.18
N ILE A 58 -2.68 -12.26 -4.01
CA ILE A 58 -3.81 -13.19 -3.82
C ILE A 58 -4.56 -12.88 -2.52
N GLU A 59 -3.82 -12.66 -1.42
CA GLU A 59 -4.41 -12.29 -0.13
C GLU A 59 -5.15 -10.95 -0.21
N ALA A 60 -4.56 -9.95 -0.86
CA ALA A 60 -5.20 -8.65 -1.08
C ALA A 60 -6.44 -8.75 -1.98
N ALA A 61 -6.43 -9.58 -3.02
CA ALA A 61 -7.58 -9.82 -3.88
C ALA A 61 -8.73 -10.52 -3.12
N ALA A 62 -8.41 -11.49 -2.26
CA ALA A 62 -9.40 -12.12 -1.39
C ALA A 62 -10.01 -11.10 -0.40
N GLY A 63 -9.18 -10.22 0.17
CA GLY A 63 -9.66 -9.12 1.01
C GLY A 63 -10.55 -8.13 0.26
N LEU A 64 -10.17 -7.76 -0.97
CA LEU A 64 -11.00 -6.91 -1.82
C LEU A 64 -12.38 -7.54 -2.09
N GLN A 65 -12.43 -8.84 -2.37
CA GLN A 65 -13.70 -9.55 -2.56
C GLN A 65 -14.61 -9.47 -1.32
N ARG A 66 -14.05 -9.57 -0.11
CA ARG A 66 -14.81 -9.41 1.14
C ARG A 66 -15.28 -7.98 1.32
N LEU A 67 -14.38 -7.01 1.12
CA LEU A 67 -14.68 -5.59 1.24
C LEU A 67 -15.82 -5.21 0.29
N SER A 68 -15.72 -5.55 -0.99
CA SER A 68 -16.77 -5.29 -1.99
C SER A 68 -18.11 -5.94 -1.63
N ARG A 69 -18.12 -7.15 -1.05
CA ARG A 69 -19.37 -7.77 -0.55
C ARG A 69 -19.96 -7.00 0.62
N SER A 70 -19.13 -6.43 1.48
CA SER A 70 -19.57 -5.66 2.65
C SER A 70 -20.12 -4.28 2.29
N VAL A 71 -19.52 -3.61 1.30
CA VAL A 71 -19.88 -2.22 0.92
C VAL A 71 -20.80 -2.14 -0.30
N GLY A 72 -20.98 -3.25 -1.03
CA GLY A 72 -21.82 -3.31 -2.22
C GLY A 72 -21.25 -2.48 -3.38
N ASN A 73 -22.05 -1.55 -3.91
CA ASN A 73 -21.66 -0.67 -5.03
C ASN A 73 -21.09 0.67 -4.55
N GLU A 74 -20.91 0.86 -3.24
CA GLU A 74 -20.39 2.10 -2.67
C GLU A 74 -18.87 2.04 -2.49
N ASP A 75 -18.22 3.20 -2.54
CA ASP A 75 -16.81 3.29 -2.17
C ASP A 75 -16.63 2.93 -0.69
N PRO A 76 -15.65 2.10 -0.33
CA PRO A 76 -15.45 1.70 1.04
C PRO A 76 -15.07 2.89 1.91
N SER A 77 -15.73 3.03 3.07
CA SER A 77 -15.31 4.01 4.09
C SER A 77 -13.89 3.69 4.58
N GLU A 78 -13.17 4.70 5.08
CA GLU A 78 -11.83 4.50 5.64
C GLU A 78 -11.84 3.49 6.81
N GLU A 79 -12.94 3.41 7.57
CA GLU A 79 -13.11 2.43 8.63
C GLU A 79 -13.25 1.01 8.07
N ALA A 80 -14.09 0.81 7.05
CA ALA A 80 -14.23 -0.49 6.39
C ALA A 80 -12.90 -0.92 5.73
N PHE A 81 -12.17 0.03 5.15
CA PHE A 81 -10.86 -0.22 4.57
C PHE A 81 -9.83 -0.64 5.62
N ARG A 82 -9.78 0.03 6.78
CA ARG A 82 -8.90 -0.34 7.90
C ARG A 82 -9.28 -1.70 8.49
N ALA A 83 -10.56 -1.96 8.69
CA ALA A 83 -11.04 -3.26 9.16
C ALA A 83 -10.56 -4.39 8.24
N GLU A 84 -10.66 -4.21 6.92
CA GLU A 84 -10.17 -5.21 5.97
C GLU A 84 -8.64 -5.36 6.01
N ILE A 85 -7.87 -4.28 6.19
CA ILE A 85 -6.41 -4.37 6.39
C ILE A 85 -6.07 -5.28 7.58
N LEU A 86 -6.75 -5.10 8.71
CA LEU A 86 -6.52 -5.91 9.90
C LEU A 86 -6.88 -7.38 9.66
N LEU A 87 -7.98 -7.64 8.95
CA LEU A 87 -8.40 -9.00 8.59
C LEU A 87 -7.40 -9.68 7.65
N ILE A 88 -6.92 -8.99 6.61
CA ILE A 88 -5.88 -9.51 5.71
C ILE A 88 -4.64 -9.88 6.52
N TYR A 89 -4.15 -9.01 7.40
CA TYR A 89 -3.00 -9.32 8.23
C TYR A 89 -3.25 -10.50 9.15
N GLN A 90 -4.45 -10.60 9.74
CA GLN A 90 -4.82 -11.70 10.62
C GLN A 90 -4.76 -13.05 9.89
N ASP A 91 -5.36 -13.12 8.69
CA ASP A 91 -5.46 -14.32 7.86
C ASP A 91 -4.18 -14.64 7.07
N ALA A 92 -3.25 -13.69 6.97
CA ALA A 92 -2.03 -13.81 6.19
C ALA A 92 -1.21 -15.05 6.57
N SER A 93 -0.64 -15.69 5.55
CA SER A 93 0.34 -16.77 5.74
C SER A 93 1.57 -16.26 6.50
N SER A 94 2.28 -17.15 7.21
CA SER A 94 3.50 -16.75 7.94
C SER A 94 4.56 -16.11 7.04
N GLN A 95 4.64 -16.52 5.77
CA GLN A 95 5.55 -15.95 4.78
C GLN A 95 5.20 -14.49 4.47
N THR A 96 3.97 -14.20 4.06
CA THR A 96 3.54 -12.83 3.70
C THR A 96 3.48 -11.92 4.92
N LYS A 97 3.15 -12.45 6.10
CA LYS A 97 3.13 -11.71 7.36
C LYS A 97 4.50 -11.13 7.72
N SER A 98 5.59 -11.84 7.43
CA SER A 98 6.95 -11.33 7.62
C SER A 98 7.27 -10.07 6.80
N VAL A 99 6.58 -9.89 5.66
CA VAL A 99 6.67 -8.68 4.84
C VAL A 99 5.75 -7.61 5.41
N TYR A 100 4.51 -7.97 5.76
CA TYR A 100 3.53 -7.03 6.32
C TYR A 100 3.98 -6.41 7.65
N ASP A 101 4.75 -7.12 8.47
CA ASP A 101 5.27 -6.58 9.73
C ASP A 101 6.10 -5.30 9.54
N ARG A 102 6.72 -5.12 8.37
CA ARG A 102 7.48 -3.91 7.99
C ARG A 102 6.58 -2.70 7.76
N GLY A 103 5.30 -2.94 7.49
CA GLY A 103 4.30 -1.91 7.23
C GLY A 103 3.35 -1.63 8.38
N ALA A 104 3.48 -2.33 9.50
CA ALA A 104 2.56 -2.24 10.62
C ALA A 104 2.66 -0.88 11.32
N LEU A 105 1.57 -0.11 11.30
CA LEU A 105 1.38 1.04 12.17
C LEU A 105 0.74 0.54 13.47
N ARG A 106 1.37 0.83 14.61
CA ARG A 106 0.89 0.39 15.93
C ARG A 106 0.63 1.57 16.85
N VAL A 107 -0.50 1.52 17.55
CA VAL A 107 -0.85 2.42 18.65
C VAL A 107 -1.11 1.55 19.87
N ASP A 108 -0.44 1.85 20.99
CA ASP A 108 -0.52 1.08 22.23
C ASP A 108 -0.27 -0.43 22.04
N GLY A 109 0.62 -0.79 21.11
CA GLY A 109 1.00 -2.17 20.80
C GLY A 109 0.06 -2.91 19.84
N ALA A 110 -1.17 -2.42 19.66
CA ALA A 110 -2.12 -2.96 18.69
C ALA A 110 -1.82 -2.41 17.29
N MET A 111 -1.86 -3.28 16.27
CA MET A 111 -1.77 -2.82 14.87
C MET A 111 -3.08 -2.14 14.50
N THR A 112 -3.00 -0.87 14.08
CA THR A 112 -4.15 -0.04 13.70
C THR A 112 -4.24 0.17 12.20
N ASP A 113 -3.13 0.02 11.48
CA ASP A 113 -3.07 0.13 10.03
C ASP A 113 -1.85 -0.66 9.51
N ASN A 114 -1.78 -0.87 8.20
CA ASN A 114 -0.63 -1.46 7.54
C ASN A 114 -0.47 -0.88 6.14
N TRP A 115 0.58 -0.09 5.92
CA TRP A 115 0.76 0.61 4.64
C TRP A 115 1.04 -0.36 3.47
N VAL A 116 1.66 -1.51 3.74
CA VAL A 116 1.97 -2.54 2.72
C VAL A 116 0.66 -3.17 2.23
N ILE A 117 -0.20 -3.61 3.15
CA ILE A 117 -1.51 -4.17 2.80
C ILE A 117 -2.39 -3.11 2.15
N ARG A 118 -2.39 -1.88 2.68
CA ARG A 118 -3.12 -0.74 2.09
C ARG A 118 -2.72 -0.49 0.65
N TRP A 119 -1.41 -0.54 0.35
CA TRP A 119 -0.90 -0.41 -1.00
C TRP A 119 -1.44 -1.52 -1.91
N LEU A 120 -1.30 -2.79 -1.50
CA LEU A 120 -1.77 -3.94 -2.27
C LEU A 120 -3.27 -3.90 -2.53
N LEU A 121 -4.07 -3.57 -1.51
CA LEU A 121 -5.51 -3.49 -1.61
C LEU A 121 -5.94 -2.36 -2.56
N TRP A 122 -5.26 -1.21 -2.50
CA TRP A 122 -5.48 -0.12 -3.45
C TRP A 122 -5.12 -0.51 -4.89
N GLN A 123 -4.00 -1.19 -5.09
CA GLN A 123 -3.61 -1.71 -6.40
C GLN A 123 -4.65 -2.69 -6.94
N ALA A 124 -5.13 -3.62 -6.11
CA ALA A 124 -6.16 -4.58 -6.50
C ALA A 124 -7.48 -3.90 -6.94
N MET A 125 -7.81 -2.73 -6.38
CA MET A 125 -9.00 -1.95 -6.77
C MET A 125 -8.82 -1.18 -8.09
N HIS A 126 -7.61 -0.74 -8.40
CA HIS A 126 -7.37 0.26 -9.47
C HIS A 126 -6.57 -0.26 -10.65
N GLN A 127 -5.94 -1.43 -10.56
CA GLN A 127 -5.28 -2.02 -11.71
C GLN A 127 -6.35 -2.59 -12.67
N PRO A 128 -6.32 -2.20 -13.96
CA PRO A 128 -7.38 -2.55 -14.91
C PRO A 128 -7.48 -4.05 -15.24
N ASN A 129 -6.53 -4.90 -14.83
CA ASN A 129 -6.48 -6.30 -15.27
C ASN A 129 -6.09 -7.28 -14.15
N GLY A 130 -7.11 -7.96 -13.61
CA GLY A 130 -7.04 -9.35 -13.17
C GLY A 130 -7.83 -10.25 -14.12
N ARG A 131 -7.68 -10.06 -15.43
CA ARG A 131 -8.29 -10.88 -16.50
C ARG A 131 -7.25 -11.32 -17.50
#